data_AF-A0A7S2P433-F1
#
_entry.id   AF-A0A7S2P433-F1
#
_cell.length_a   1.000
_cell.length_b   1.000
_cell.length_c   1.000
_cell.angle_alpha   90.00
_cell.angle_beta   90.00
_cell.angle_gamma   90.00
#
_symmetry.space_group_name_H-M   'P 1'
#
loop_
_entity.id
_entity.type
_entity.pdbx_description
1 polymer ?
#
loop_
_entity_poly.entity_id
_entity_poly.type
_entity_poly.pdbx_seq_one_letter_code
_entity_poly.pdbx_strand_id
1 'polypeptide(L)'
;GRSEYVAELQGRASQVQHALQTRLWNAEDMIFSNKLWQSDEWIPKDTSGSTIVAPTSLYPMLSGMLADDRIKSMIVRWLTNASELCANPACRYGLPSISRSSNAFGDNDYWRGRVW
;
A
#
# COMPACT_ATOMS: atom_id res chain seq x y z
N GLY A 1 27.42 -20.09 -7.49
CA GLY A 1 26.60 -19.14 -6.70
C GLY A 1 26.52 -19.64 -5.27
N ARG A 2 26.30 -18.77 -4.28
CA ARG A 2 26.29 -19.10 -2.84
C ARG A 2 25.05 -19.94 -2.44
N SER A 3 25.05 -21.23 -2.80
CA SER A 3 23.91 -22.16 -2.61
C SER A 3 23.55 -22.41 -1.15
N GLU A 4 24.51 -22.25 -0.24
CA GLU A 4 24.35 -22.41 1.20
C GLU A 4 23.28 -21.47 1.80
N TYR A 5 23.02 -20.32 1.17
CA TYR A 5 22.02 -19.35 1.65
C TYR A 5 20.62 -19.54 1.04
N VAL A 6 20.45 -20.41 0.05
CA VAL A 6 19.18 -20.51 -0.70
C VAL A 6 18.03 -20.85 0.23
N ALA A 7 18.19 -21.90 1.04
CA ALA A 7 17.15 -22.34 1.97
C ALA A 7 16.83 -21.28 3.03
N GLU A 8 17.85 -20.59 3.57
CA GLU A 8 17.65 -19.51 4.55
C GLU A 8 16.84 -18.36 3.94
N LEU A 9 17.25 -17.86 2.76
CA LEU A 9 16.60 -16.72 2.11
C LEU A 9 15.16 -17.05 1.68
N GLN A 10 14.92 -18.26 1.18
CA GLN A 10 13.56 -18.72 0.86
C GLN A 10 12.69 -18.84 2.12
N GLY A 11 13.25 -19.34 3.22
CA GLY A 11 12.57 -19.41 4.51
C GLY A 11 12.16 -18.02 5.02
N ARG A 12 13.09 -17.06 4.98
CA ARG A 12 12.82 -15.67 5.39
C ARG A 12 11.79 -14.99 4.49
N ALA A 13 11.86 -15.19 3.17
CA ALA A 13 10.88 -14.66 2.23
C ALA A 13 9.47 -15.19 2.55
N SER A 14 9.35 -16.50 2.80
CA SER A 14 8.09 -17.15 3.15
C SER A 14 7.50 -16.60 4.47
N GLN A 15 8.35 -16.38 5.48
CA GLN A 15 7.93 -15.78 6.75
C GLN A 15 7.38 -14.35 6.59
N VAL A 16 8.11 -13.50 5.85
CA VAL A 16 7.69 -12.12 5.59
C VAL A 16 6.39 -12.09 4.77
N GLN A 17 6.28 -12.94 3.76
CA GLN A 17 5.06 -13.05 2.94
C GLN A 17 3.85 -13.47 3.78
N HIS A 18 4.02 -14.48 4.64
CA HIS A 18 2.95 -14.94 5.52
C HIS A 18 2.49 -13.82 6.47
N ALA A 19 3.43 -13.07 7.07
CA ALA A 19 3.10 -11.94 7.92
C ALA A 19 2.39 -10.81 7.17
N LEU A 20 2.84 -10.47 5.95
CA LEU A 20 2.18 -9.48 5.10
C LEU A 20 0.71 -9.85 4.85
N GLN A 21 0.45 -11.10 4.44
CA GLN A 21 -0.90 -11.54 4.09
C GLN A 21 -1.83 -11.71 5.29
N THR A 22 -1.31 -12.15 6.43
CA THR A 22 -2.14 -12.44 7.61
C THR A 22 -2.29 -11.26 8.56
N ARG A 23 -1.34 -10.32 8.58
CA ARG A 23 -1.34 -9.19 9.53
C ARG A 23 -1.59 -7.83 8.91
N LEU A 24 -1.15 -7.60 7.68
CA LEU A 24 -1.17 -6.25 7.08
C LEU A 24 -2.21 -6.08 5.98
N TRP A 25 -2.86 -7.16 5.55
CA TRP A 25 -3.98 -7.07 4.61
C TRP A 25 -5.25 -6.56 5.31
N ASN A 26 -5.68 -5.36 4.96
CA ASN A 26 -6.97 -4.82 5.37
C ASN A 26 -8.01 -5.17 4.29
N ALA A 27 -8.88 -6.12 4.60
CA ALA A 27 -9.90 -6.62 3.67
C ALA A 27 -11.05 -5.62 3.43
N GLU A 28 -11.36 -4.74 4.39
CA GLU A 28 -12.40 -3.71 4.25
C GLU A 28 -12.01 -2.70 3.16
N ASP A 29 -10.76 -2.26 3.19
CA ASP A 29 -10.21 -1.26 2.28
C ASP A 29 -9.52 -1.87 1.05
N MET A 30 -9.37 -3.20 1.00
CA MET A 30 -8.67 -3.94 -0.06
C MET A 30 -7.24 -3.43 -0.31
N ILE A 31 -6.49 -3.15 0.75
CA ILE A 31 -5.12 -2.60 0.69
C ILE A 31 -4.26 -3.12 1.84
N PHE A 32 -2.94 -3.03 1.70
CA PHE A 32 -2.04 -3.22 2.84
C PHE A 32 -1.96 -1.94 3.66
N SER A 33 -2.31 -2.07 4.94
CA SER A 33 -2.34 -0.95 5.88
C SER A 33 -1.39 -1.21 7.04
N ASN A 34 -0.86 -0.12 7.60
CA ASN A 34 -0.07 -0.20 8.80
C ASN A 34 -0.98 -0.37 10.03
N LYS A 35 -0.41 -0.98 11.07
CA LYS A 35 -1.03 -1.15 12.37
C LYS A 35 -0.24 -0.42 13.44
N LEU A 36 -0.93 -0.01 14.50
CA LEU A 36 -0.32 0.49 15.73
C LEU A 36 0.42 -0.68 16.40
N TRP A 37 1.71 -0.52 16.64
CA TRP A 37 2.56 -1.60 17.15
C TRP A 37 2.18 -2.07 18.56
N GLN A 38 1.54 -1.21 19.37
CA GLN A 38 1.16 -1.51 20.75
C GLN A 38 -0.17 -2.28 20.83
N SER A 39 -1.15 -1.90 20.02
CA SER A 39 -2.51 -2.48 20.08
C SER A 39 -2.82 -3.47 18.97
N ASP A 40 -1.98 -3.57 17.93
CA ASP A 40 -2.24 -4.31 16.69
C ASP A 40 -3.53 -3.87 15.95
N GLU A 41 -4.03 -2.69 16.29
CA GLU A 41 -5.16 -2.05 15.61
C GLU A 41 -4.70 -1.35 14.33
N TRP A 42 -5.59 -1.19 13.37
CA TRP A 42 -5.31 -0.38 12.18
C TRP A 42 -5.02 1.08 12.57
N ILE A 43 -4.15 1.75 11.81
CA ILE A 43 -4.02 3.20 11.94
C ILE A 43 -5.41 3.84 11.73
N PRO A 44 -5.87 4.73 12.63
CA PRO A 44 -7.16 5.39 12.48
C PRO A 44 -7.30 6.09 11.14
N LYS A 45 -8.50 6.03 10.57
CA LYS A 45 -8.86 6.85 9.40
C LYS A 45 -8.69 8.33 9.77
N ASP A 46 -8.37 9.15 8.77
CA ASP A 46 -8.15 10.57 9.02
C ASP A 46 -9.48 11.32 9.28
N THR A 47 -9.41 12.64 9.44
CA THR A 47 -10.59 13.47 9.71
C THR A 47 -11.61 13.51 8.57
N SER A 48 -11.24 13.08 7.35
CA SER A 48 -12.19 12.91 6.24
C SER A 48 -12.91 11.56 6.29
N GLY A 49 -12.52 10.68 7.23
CA GLY A 49 -12.98 9.30 7.30
C GLY A 49 -12.29 8.39 6.30
N SER A 50 -11.23 8.86 5.62
CA SER A 50 -10.51 8.09 4.62
C SER A 50 -9.37 7.29 5.25
N THR A 51 -9.16 6.09 4.72
CA THR A 51 -7.98 5.29 5.05
C THR A 51 -6.74 5.98 4.47
N ILE A 52 -5.72 6.14 5.29
CA ILE A 52 -4.47 6.80 4.91
C ILE A 52 -3.68 5.83 4.02
N VAL A 53 -3.73 6.05 2.70
CA VAL A 53 -3.04 5.22 1.71
C VAL A 53 -1.94 6.03 1.02
N ALA A 54 -0.76 5.44 0.92
CA ALA A 54 0.39 5.99 0.21
C ALA A 54 0.87 4.99 -0.87
N PRO A 55 1.73 5.39 -1.81
CA PRO A 55 2.32 4.45 -2.78
C PRO A 55 2.99 3.22 -2.12
N THR A 56 3.51 3.38 -0.90
CA THR A 56 4.11 2.28 -0.12
C THR A 56 3.12 1.16 0.23
N SER A 57 1.82 1.48 0.37
CA SER A 57 0.75 0.50 0.59
C SER A 57 0.58 -0.48 -0.58
N LEU A 58 1.09 -0.11 -1.77
CA LEU A 58 1.05 -0.90 -3.01
C LEU A 58 2.32 -1.72 -3.23
N TYR A 59 3.40 -1.48 -2.48
CA TYR A 59 4.68 -2.18 -2.66
C TYR A 59 4.58 -3.71 -2.57
N PRO A 60 3.70 -4.32 -1.75
CA PRO A 60 3.53 -5.76 -1.77
C PRO A 60 3.15 -6.35 -3.13
N MET A 61 2.57 -5.57 -4.06
CA MET A 61 2.31 -6.04 -5.44
C MET A 61 3.60 -6.34 -6.20
N LEU A 62 4.70 -5.65 -5.89
CA LEU A 62 6.01 -5.86 -6.53
C LEU A 62 6.67 -7.19 -6.12
N SER A 63 6.15 -7.87 -5.10
CA SER A 63 6.70 -9.15 -4.64
C SER A 63 6.48 -10.31 -5.62
N GLY A 64 5.48 -10.20 -6.51
CA GLY A 64 5.05 -11.31 -7.38
C GLY A 64 4.33 -12.45 -6.64
N MET A 65 3.97 -12.24 -5.36
CA MET A 65 3.43 -13.29 -4.49
C MET A 65 1.95 -13.11 -4.13
N LEU A 66 1.30 -12.07 -4.67
CA LEU A 66 -0.12 -11.80 -4.46
C LEU A 66 -0.94 -12.43 -5.58
N ALA A 67 -2.16 -12.86 -5.24
CA ALA A 67 -3.11 -13.33 -6.23
C ALA A 67 -3.58 -12.19 -7.15
N ASP A 68 -3.81 -12.51 -8.42
CA ASP A 68 -4.17 -11.55 -9.47
C ASP A 68 -5.43 -10.73 -9.15
N ASP A 69 -6.43 -11.36 -8.53
CA ASP A 69 -7.66 -10.70 -8.11
C ASP A 69 -7.39 -9.60 -7.08
N ARG A 70 -6.50 -9.87 -6.12
CA ARG A 70 -6.07 -8.91 -5.11
C ARG A 70 -5.34 -7.74 -5.73
N ILE A 71 -4.41 -8.01 -6.64
CA ILE A 71 -3.67 -6.97 -7.37
C ILE A 71 -4.64 -6.09 -8.16
N LYS A 72 -5.60 -6.70 -8.88
CA LYS A 72 -6.62 -5.97 -9.64
C LYS A 72 -7.46 -5.08 -8.73
N SER A 73 -7.90 -5.56 -7.58
CA SER A 73 -8.65 -4.77 -6.60
C SER A 73 -7.86 -3.56 -6.11
N MET A 74 -6.58 -3.74 -5.76
CA MET A 74 -5.71 -2.64 -5.34
C MET A 74 -5.51 -1.61 -6.46
N ILE A 75 -5.29 -2.07 -7.69
CA ILE A 75 -5.09 -1.19 -8.85
C ILE A 75 -6.35 -0.35 -9.10
N VAL A 76 -7.52 -0.99 -9.19
CA VAL A 76 -8.77 -0.32 -9.54
C VAL A 76 -9.23 0.61 -8.41
N ARG A 77 -9.20 0.14 -7.15
CA ARG A 77 -9.69 0.91 -6.01
C ARG A 77 -8.80 2.11 -5.67
N TRP A 78 -7.48 1.93 -5.72
CA TRP A 78 -6.51 2.89 -5.18
C TRP A 78 -5.61 3.51 -6.24
N LEU A 79 -4.92 2.68 -7.04
CA LEU A 79 -3.86 3.18 -7.93
C LEU A 79 -4.41 4.04 -9.06
N THR A 80 -5.38 3.54 -9.82
CA THR A 80 -5.90 4.22 -11.02
C THR A 80 -7.08 5.14 -10.74
N ASN A 81 -7.64 5.11 -9.53
CA ASN A 81 -8.80 5.93 -9.16
C ASN A 81 -8.41 7.41 -9.05
N ALA A 82 -9.17 8.28 -9.72
CA ALA A 82 -8.89 9.72 -9.80
C ALA A 82 -9.01 10.45 -8.46
N SER A 83 -9.84 9.93 -7.55
CA SER A 83 -10.02 10.45 -6.19
C SER A 83 -9.00 9.90 -5.19
N GLU A 84 -8.09 9.03 -5.63
CA GLU A 84 -7.10 8.38 -4.77
C GLU A 84 -5.68 8.70 -5.25
N LEU A 85 -4.95 7.75 -5.84
CA LEU A 85 -3.57 7.97 -6.29
C LEU A 85 -3.48 8.39 -7.75
N CYS A 86 -4.54 8.23 -8.55
CA CYS A 86 -4.64 8.75 -9.91
C CYS A 86 -3.41 8.44 -10.79
N ALA A 87 -3.02 7.18 -10.92
CA ALA A 87 -1.98 6.74 -11.85
C ALA A 87 -2.62 6.28 -13.18
N ASN A 88 -3.25 7.22 -13.90
CA ASN A 88 -3.82 6.97 -15.22
C ASN A 88 -3.58 8.18 -16.16
N PRO A 89 -3.78 8.05 -17.49
CA PRO A 89 -3.45 9.12 -18.46
C PRO A 89 -4.20 10.45 -18.27
N ALA A 90 -5.36 10.46 -17.61
CA ALA A 90 -6.10 11.70 -17.34
C ALA A 90 -5.51 12.49 -16.15
N CYS A 91 -4.58 11.89 -15.41
CA CYS A 91 -4.01 12.46 -14.20
C CYS A 91 -2.77 13.30 -14.50
N ARG A 92 -2.94 14.62 -14.60
CA ARG A 92 -1.88 15.58 -14.96
C ARG A 92 -0.56 15.40 -14.21
N TYR A 93 -0.62 15.12 -12.91
CA TYR A 93 0.56 14.96 -12.05
C TYR A 93 0.78 13.52 -11.58
N GLY A 94 -0.14 12.60 -11.88
CA GLY A 94 0.00 11.20 -11.51
C GLY A 94 -0.05 10.93 -10.00
N LEU A 95 0.85 10.03 -9.56
CA LEU A 95 0.94 9.30 -8.29
C LEU A 95 1.46 10.17 -7.12
N PRO A 96 0.59 10.79 -6.30
CA PRO A 96 1.04 11.56 -5.15
C PRO A 96 1.58 10.66 -4.04
N SER A 97 2.37 11.23 -3.13
CA SER A 97 2.92 10.55 -1.95
C SER A 97 1.87 10.09 -0.92
N ILE A 98 0.63 10.58 -1.02
CA ILE A 98 -0.52 10.18 -0.21
C ILE A 98 -1.80 10.30 -1.05
N SER A 99 -2.81 9.47 -0.79
CA SER A 99 -4.09 9.48 -1.51
C SER A 99 -4.76 10.85 -1.46
N ARG A 100 -5.36 11.27 -2.57
CA ARG A 100 -6.08 12.55 -2.70
C ARG A 100 -7.29 12.68 -1.76
N SER A 101 -7.86 11.54 -1.36
CA SER A 101 -8.94 11.44 -0.38
C SER A 101 -8.50 11.79 1.04
N SER A 102 -7.19 11.71 1.33
CA SER A 102 -6.69 12.05 2.64
C SER A 102 -6.72 13.56 2.87
N ASN A 103 -7.13 13.98 4.07
CA ASN A 103 -7.07 15.38 4.49
C ASN A 103 -5.65 15.96 4.39
N ALA A 104 -4.62 15.13 4.60
CA ALA A 104 -3.22 15.53 4.50
C ALA A 104 -2.74 15.78 3.06
N PHE A 105 -3.48 15.37 2.03
CA PHE A 105 -3.12 15.65 0.63
C PHE A 105 -3.07 17.16 0.33
N GLY A 106 -3.94 17.94 0.98
CA GLY A 106 -4.05 19.38 0.78
C GLY A 106 -2.82 20.17 1.21
N ASP A 107 -1.98 19.59 2.07
CA ASP A 107 -0.75 20.26 2.54
C ASP A 107 0.28 20.41 1.41
N ASN A 108 0.27 19.47 0.46
CA ASN A 108 1.21 19.40 -0.66
C ASN A 108 2.69 19.54 -0.22
N ASP A 109 3.00 18.97 0.94
CA ASP A 109 4.30 19.09 1.60
C ASP A 109 5.04 17.76 1.63
N TYR A 110 6.12 17.66 0.86
CA TYR A 110 7.01 16.50 0.80
C TYR A 110 6.27 15.15 0.65
N TRP A 111 6.09 14.37 1.72
CA TRP A 111 5.36 13.08 1.73
C TRP A 111 3.83 13.21 1.89
N ARG A 112 3.31 14.44 1.95
CA ARG A 112 1.88 14.76 2.11
C ARG A 112 1.33 15.45 0.86
N GLY A 113 1.58 14.87 -0.32
CA GLY A 113 0.90 15.25 -1.56
C GLY A 113 1.80 15.42 -2.79
N ARG A 114 3.10 15.67 -2.63
CA ARG A 114 4.02 15.79 -3.77
C ARG A 114 4.27 14.45 -4.45
N VAL A 115 4.66 14.52 -5.72
CA VAL A 115 4.99 13.38 -6.59
C VAL A 115 6.51 13.24 -6.65
N TRP A 116 6.98 12.00 -6.66
CA TRP A 116 8.40 11.62 -6.73
C TRP A 116 8.67 10.70 -7.91
#